data_AF-A0ABD6QSY6-F1
#
_entry.id   AF-A0ABD6QSY6-F1
#
_cell.length_a   1.000
_cell.length_b   1.000
_cell.length_c   1.000
_cell.angle_alpha   90.00
_cell.angle_beta   90.00
_cell.angle_gamma   90.00
#
_symmetry.space_group_name_H-M   'P 1'
#
loop_
_entity.id
_entity.type
_entity.pdbx_description
1 polymer ?
#
loop_
_entity_poly.entity_id
_entity_poly.type
_entity_poly.pdbx_seq_one_letter_code
_entity_poly.pdbx_strand_id
1 'polypeptide(L)'
;MASTRGRIIRLNWLSEIICIYLGSSLNNAELFTLQFLSSDTEFITEHKRLLSKMLTTALTHRRTIDLIHDDSGVVTGIDFIAANISPVGPPIHNDFYGITGSDIPGNAQLIFETTTLTVTVTPDFRRPHWVLVERLPAAVPIGPATVSLQSGAWRSDAVPVTVRNGPLTTSRTLYPGRTTTDPYTFVFAATPAFDSSGKFSADSILTNRTAFQDVVRHSLNNLLNMTEQLLRDDGLERNIRFVAIFDPNQPATAENALVGAVAPNIIEPKRDRLNAFVGQYWENPDIVFCISGSTTHTRASAWFTTDDNLRTGVAFQFDGSARTHRRYTTIPGSAAVTTSVDQSGLTVIHEFGHAASDFTNGMVIDLYVNDTRAGFVVNKKMRRRATDPIPANFASLDGTTVASDQTRDGLGYPTDWVSYHPALLDTTRPNMMDNYWLAATPQACRLDRLTFDWFGDRLRAKILR
;
A
#
# COMPACT_ATOMS: atom_id res chain seq x y z
N MET A 1 -40.04 -9.72 -16.71
CA MET A 1 -38.81 -8.94 -16.98
C MET A 1 -37.74 -9.92 -17.38
N ALA A 2 -37.23 -9.75 -18.59
CA ALA A 2 -36.11 -10.51 -19.13
C ALA A 2 -34.81 -9.73 -18.91
N SER A 3 -33.68 -10.41 -19.00
CA SER A 3 -32.36 -9.80 -18.97
C SER A 3 -31.52 -10.38 -20.10
N THR A 4 -30.87 -9.51 -20.87
CA THR A 4 -29.96 -9.89 -21.95
C THR A 4 -28.55 -9.43 -21.62
N ARG A 5 -27.61 -10.37 -21.65
CA ARG A 5 -26.20 -10.14 -21.33
C ARG A 5 -25.40 -9.83 -22.58
N GLY A 6 -24.65 -8.72 -22.58
CA GLY A 6 -23.75 -8.42 -23.71
C GLY A 6 -22.96 -7.14 -23.55
N ARG A 7 -22.24 -6.76 -24.62
CA ARG A 7 -21.56 -5.46 -24.72
C ARG A 7 -22.34 -4.55 -25.65
N ILE A 8 -22.42 -3.27 -25.30
CA ILE A 8 -23.00 -2.29 -26.20
C ILE A 8 -21.97 -2.00 -27.29
N ILE A 9 -22.35 -2.26 -28.53
CA ILE A 9 -21.47 -2.04 -29.70
C ILE A 9 -21.80 -0.71 -30.35
N ARG A 10 -23.05 -0.26 -30.21
CA ARG A 10 -23.53 1.00 -30.77
C ARG A 10 -24.70 1.54 -29.96
N LEU A 11 -24.73 2.86 -29.79
CA LEU A 11 -25.87 3.63 -29.31
C LEU A 11 -26.22 4.68 -30.37
N ASN A 12 -27.48 4.75 -30.76
CA ASN A 12 -27.98 5.80 -31.65
C ASN A 12 -29.13 6.53 -30.98
N TRP A 13 -29.12 7.86 -31.05
CA TRP A 13 -30.21 8.70 -30.55
C TRP A 13 -31.11 9.10 -31.73
N LEU A 14 -32.40 8.78 -31.64
CA LEU A 14 -33.41 9.08 -32.65
C LEU A 14 -34.58 9.78 -31.97
N SER A 15 -34.52 11.12 -31.92
CA SER A 15 -35.51 11.94 -31.23
C SER A 15 -35.66 11.54 -29.76
N GLU A 16 -36.79 10.93 -29.38
CA GLU A 16 -37.12 10.50 -28.03
C GLU A 16 -36.73 9.05 -27.73
N ILE A 17 -36.05 8.37 -28.66
CA ILE A 17 -35.66 6.95 -28.51
C ILE A 17 -34.13 6.82 -28.59
N ILE A 18 -33.56 6.04 -27.67
CA ILE A 18 -32.18 5.55 -27.77
C ILE A 18 -32.23 4.11 -28.25
N CYS A 19 -31.65 3.83 -29.42
CA CYS A 19 -31.47 2.48 -29.94
C CYS A 19 -30.14 1.90 -29.44
N ILE A 20 -30.21 0.72 -28.83
CA ILE A 20 -29.09 0.06 -28.14
C ILE A 20 -28.81 -1.26 -28.85
N TYR A 21 -27.62 -1.38 -29.45
CA TYR A 21 -27.17 -2.61 -30.11
C TYR A 21 -26.27 -3.38 -29.16
N LEU A 22 -26.79 -4.46 -28.58
CA LEU A 22 -26.12 -5.26 -27.56
C LEU A 22 -25.68 -6.62 -28.13
N GLY A 23 -24.39 -6.94 -28.09
CA GLY A 23 -23.88 -8.22 -28.60
C GLY A 23 -22.36 -8.34 -28.59
N SER A 24 -21.82 -9.29 -29.37
CA SER A 24 -20.36 -9.46 -29.58
C SER A 24 -19.82 -8.78 -30.84
N SER A 25 -20.66 -8.62 -31.86
CA SER A 25 -20.41 -7.86 -33.09
C SER A 25 -21.71 -7.26 -33.60
N LEU A 26 -21.67 -6.29 -34.53
CA LEU A 26 -22.89 -5.72 -35.11
C LEU A 26 -23.78 -6.78 -35.80
N ASN A 27 -23.18 -7.85 -36.33
CA ASN A 27 -23.91 -8.92 -37.01
C ASN A 27 -24.62 -9.87 -36.02
N ASN A 28 -24.22 -9.85 -34.75
CA ASN A 28 -24.76 -10.68 -33.68
C ASN A 28 -25.34 -9.80 -32.55
N ALA A 29 -25.74 -8.57 -32.86
CA ALA A 29 -26.29 -7.65 -31.88
C ALA A 29 -27.81 -7.70 -31.89
N GLU A 30 -28.39 -7.78 -30.70
CA GLU A 30 -29.81 -7.58 -30.47
C GLU A 30 -30.10 -6.09 -30.29
N LEU A 31 -31.28 -5.66 -30.75
CA LEU A 31 -31.71 -4.27 -30.67
C LEU A 31 -32.67 -4.08 -29.50
N PHE A 32 -32.32 -3.16 -28.62
CA PHE A 32 -33.15 -2.69 -27.52
C PHE A 32 -33.44 -1.20 -27.65
N THR A 33 -34.47 -0.72 -26.97
CA THR A 33 -34.82 0.70 -26.98
C THR A 33 -34.97 1.26 -25.57
N LEU A 34 -34.53 2.50 -25.38
CA LEU A 34 -34.90 3.31 -24.22
C LEU A 34 -35.70 4.50 -24.74
N GLN A 35 -37.00 4.49 -24.50
CA GLN A 35 -37.93 5.50 -25.04
C GLN A 35 -38.31 6.49 -23.95
N PHE A 36 -38.22 7.79 -24.25
CA PHE A 36 -38.79 8.88 -23.47
C PHE A 36 -40.20 9.15 -24.01
N LEU A 37 -41.22 9.06 -23.16
CA LEU A 37 -42.61 9.32 -23.55
C LEU A 37 -43.05 10.67 -23.01
N SER A 38 -43.90 11.38 -23.75
CA SER A 38 -44.51 12.63 -23.27
C SER A 38 -45.39 12.44 -22.02
N SER A 39 -45.81 11.20 -21.74
CA SER A 39 -46.53 10.79 -20.53
C SER A 39 -45.63 10.40 -19.35
N ASP A 40 -44.30 10.38 -19.52
CA ASP A 40 -43.39 10.05 -18.43
C ASP A 40 -43.47 11.12 -17.33
N THR A 41 -43.50 10.68 -16.09
CA THR A 41 -43.32 11.58 -14.95
C THR A 41 -41.88 12.10 -14.89
N GLU A 42 -41.64 13.17 -14.13
CA GLU A 42 -40.30 13.72 -13.92
C GLU A 42 -39.33 12.67 -13.36
N PHE A 43 -39.79 11.86 -12.40
CA PHE A 43 -39.01 10.77 -11.82
C PHE A 43 -38.61 9.71 -12.87
N ILE A 44 -39.55 9.27 -13.71
CA ILE A 44 -39.26 8.30 -14.77
C ILE A 44 -38.28 8.88 -15.79
N THR A 45 -38.47 10.15 -16.15
CA THR A 45 -37.57 10.87 -17.07
C THR A 45 -36.14 10.92 -16.52
N GLU A 46 -35.96 11.27 -15.24
CA GLU A 46 -34.64 11.33 -14.62
C GLU A 46 -34.00 9.94 -14.49
N HIS A 47 -34.77 8.92 -14.16
CA HIS A 47 -34.31 7.54 -14.18
C HIS A 47 -33.80 7.12 -15.57
N LYS A 48 -34.56 7.41 -16.64
CA LYS A 48 -34.13 7.12 -18.03
C LYS A 48 -32.88 7.91 -18.43
N ARG A 49 -32.70 9.14 -17.93
CA ARG A 49 -31.44 9.91 -18.11
C ARG A 49 -30.26 9.27 -17.39
N LEU A 50 -30.47 8.68 -16.21
CA LEU A 50 -29.42 7.92 -15.52
C LEU A 50 -29.07 6.65 -16.31
N LEU A 51 -30.08 5.91 -16.79
CA LEU A 51 -29.86 4.74 -17.64
C LEU A 51 -29.08 5.10 -18.91
N SER A 52 -29.42 6.20 -19.60
CA SER A 52 -28.69 6.62 -20.81
C SER A 52 -27.22 6.97 -20.52
N LYS A 53 -26.93 7.59 -19.38
CA LYS A 53 -25.54 7.83 -18.90
C LYS A 53 -24.81 6.52 -18.63
N MET A 54 -25.47 5.56 -17.98
CA MET A 54 -24.88 4.23 -17.70
C MET A 54 -24.63 3.44 -18.99
N LEU A 55 -25.56 3.45 -19.95
CA LEU A 55 -25.38 2.85 -21.28
C LEU A 55 -24.21 3.50 -22.03
N THR A 56 -24.12 4.83 -22.04
CA THR A 56 -23.00 5.54 -22.65
C THR A 56 -21.68 5.16 -22.00
N THR A 57 -21.66 5.07 -20.66
CA THR A 57 -20.49 4.60 -19.88
C THR A 57 -20.11 3.18 -20.27
N ALA A 58 -21.08 2.26 -20.38
CA ALA A 58 -20.84 0.88 -20.79
C ALA A 58 -20.26 0.79 -22.22
N LEU A 59 -20.77 1.59 -23.17
CA LEU A 59 -20.24 1.69 -24.53
C LEU A 59 -18.79 2.24 -24.54
N THR A 60 -18.56 3.39 -23.90
CA THR A 60 -17.25 4.06 -23.86
C THR A 60 -16.19 3.19 -23.21
N HIS A 61 -16.53 2.48 -22.13
CA HIS A 61 -15.62 1.61 -21.40
C HIS A 61 -15.69 0.14 -21.85
N ARG A 62 -16.44 -0.17 -22.92
CA ARG A 62 -16.61 -1.53 -23.47
C ARG A 62 -16.96 -2.59 -22.40
N ARG A 63 -17.79 -2.23 -21.42
CA ARG A 63 -18.18 -3.13 -20.33
C ARG A 63 -19.28 -4.08 -20.78
N THR A 64 -19.23 -5.31 -20.26
CA THR A 64 -20.36 -6.25 -20.34
C THR A 64 -21.40 -5.83 -19.30
N ILE A 65 -22.66 -5.81 -19.71
CA ILE A 65 -23.80 -5.44 -18.88
C ILE A 65 -24.88 -6.51 -18.99
N ASP A 66 -25.72 -6.60 -17.97
CA ASP A 66 -27.02 -7.24 -18.02
C ASP A 66 -28.06 -6.14 -18.27
N LEU A 67 -28.64 -6.14 -19.46
CA LEU A 67 -29.66 -5.17 -19.86
C LEU A 67 -31.03 -5.72 -19.47
N ILE A 68 -31.73 -5.06 -18.56
CA ILE A 68 -33.05 -5.48 -18.08
C ILE A 68 -34.09 -4.83 -18.96
N HIS A 69 -34.99 -5.63 -19.52
CA HIS A 69 -36.02 -5.17 -20.44
C HIS A 69 -37.35 -5.93 -20.29
N ASP A 70 -38.40 -5.37 -20.86
CA ASP A 70 -39.68 -6.06 -21.02
C ASP A 70 -39.69 -6.94 -22.30
N ASP A 71 -40.82 -7.62 -22.53
CA ASP A 71 -40.96 -8.53 -23.67
C ASP A 71 -40.98 -7.81 -25.03
N SER A 72 -41.10 -6.47 -25.04
CA SER A 72 -41.02 -5.64 -26.24
C SER A 72 -39.61 -5.12 -26.53
N GLY A 73 -38.63 -5.42 -25.67
CA GLY A 73 -37.25 -4.96 -25.78
C GLY A 73 -37.03 -3.52 -25.28
N VAL A 74 -38.00 -2.95 -24.55
CA VAL A 74 -37.84 -1.65 -23.91
C VAL A 74 -37.04 -1.83 -22.61
N VAL A 75 -35.94 -1.10 -22.51
CA VAL A 75 -35.02 -1.14 -21.37
C VAL A 75 -35.65 -0.49 -20.16
N THR A 76 -35.69 -1.23 -19.07
CA THR A 76 -36.18 -0.79 -17.76
C THR A 76 -35.07 -0.72 -16.72
N GLY A 77 -33.90 -1.29 -16.99
CA GLY A 77 -32.77 -1.28 -16.08
C GLY A 77 -31.46 -1.74 -16.73
N ILE A 78 -30.36 -1.55 -16.00
CA ILE A 78 -29.04 -1.97 -16.41
C ILE A 78 -28.22 -2.35 -15.18
N ASP A 79 -27.65 -3.55 -15.21
CA ASP A 79 -26.71 -4.01 -14.20
C ASP A 79 -25.32 -4.13 -14.83
N PHE A 80 -24.32 -3.53 -14.18
CA PHE A 80 -22.94 -3.75 -14.56
C PHE A 80 -22.48 -5.07 -13.97
N ILE A 81 -22.03 -5.98 -14.84
CA ILE A 81 -21.36 -7.18 -14.39
C ILE A 81 -20.00 -6.75 -13.84
N ALA A 82 -19.83 -6.87 -12.53
CA ALA A 82 -18.55 -6.62 -11.91
C ALA A 82 -17.56 -7.67 -12.44
N ALA A 83 -16.53 -7.20 -13.14
CA ALA A 83 -15.38 -8.05 -13.42
C ALA A 83 -14.80 -8.52 -12.09
N ASN A 84 -14.40 -9.78 -11.99
CA ASN A 84 -13.72 -10.30 -10.80
C ASN A 84 -12.30 -9.72 -10.60
N ILE A 85 -11.86 -8.83 -11.49
CA ILE A 85 -10.65 -8.03 -11.38
C ILE A 85 -10.89 -6.56 -11.72
N SER A 86 -10.03 -5.67 -11.23
CA SER A 86 -10.05 -4.24 -11.52
C SER A 86 -8.64 -3.68 -11.75
N PRO A 87 -8.33 -3.15 -12.95
CA PRO A 87 -7.09 -2.45 -13.22
C PRO A 87 -6.90 -1.21 -12.32
N VAL A 88 -5.70 -1.03 -11.78
CA VAL A 88 -5.32 0.13 -10.97
C VAL A 88 -4.53 1.12 -11.83
N GLY A 89 -5.25 2.12 -12.32
CA GLY A 89 -4.71 3.16 -13.21
C GLY A 89 -4.43 2.68 -14.65
N PRO A 90 -3.95 3.58 -15.53
CA PRO A 90 -3.70 3.26 -16.94
C PRO A 90 -2.45 2.36 -17.12
N PRO A 91 -2.47 1.36 -18.02
CA PRO A 91 -1.27 0.62 -18.40
C PRO A 91 -0.36 1.49 -19.28
N ILE A 92 0.75 1.95 -18.71
CA ILE A 92 1.76 2.78 -19.39
C ILE A 92 3.07 1.99 -19.39
N HIS A 93 3.72 1.88 -20.55
CA HIS A 93 5.03 1.25 -20.65
C HIS A 93 6.04 1.88 -19.69
N ASN A 94 6.85 1.04 -19.05
CA ASN A 94 7.84 1.42 -18.04
C ASN A 94 7.28 2.10 -16.77
N ASP A 95 5.96 2.12 -16.58
CA ASP A 95 5.32 2.55 -15.33
C ASP A 95 4.77 1.36 -14.53
N PHE A 96 4.39 1.61 -13.28
CA PHE A 96 3.68 0.63 -12.46
C PHE A 96 2.31 0.30 -13.07
N TYR A 97 1.94 -0.97 -13.01
CA TYR A 97 0.61 -1.41 -13.39
C TYR A 97 0.08 -2.47 -12.43
N GLY A 98 -1.01 -2.15 -11.74
CA GLY A 98 -1.66 -3.03 -10.77
C GLY A 98 -2.99 -3.57 -11.27
N ILE A 99 -3.37 -4.74 -10.77
CA ILE A 99 -4.73 -5.29 -10.88
C ILE A 99 -5.15 -5.77 -9.50
N THR A 100 -6.34 -5.36 -9.05
CA THR A 100 -6.98 -5.91 -7.85
C THR A 100 -8.03 -6.94 -8.20
N GLY A 101 -8.40 -7.77 -7.23
CA GLY A 101 -9.45 -8.78 -7.38
C GLY A 101 -9.65 -9.52 -6.08
N SER A 102 -10.25 -10.71 -6.16
CA SER A 102 -10.36 -11.65 -5.05
C SER A 102 -9.82 -13.01 -5.45
N ASP A 103 -9.26 -13.73 -4.48
CA ASP A 103 -8.76 -15.11 -4.64
C ASP A 103 -7.81 -15.33 -5.83
N ILE A 104 -7.00 -14.32 -6.15
CA ILE A 104 -6.01 -14.39 -7.22
C ILE A 104 -4.97 -15.47 -6.88
N PRO A 105 -4.79 -16.50 -7.72
CA PRO A 105 -3.78 -17.53 -7.49
C PRO A 105 -2.35 -16.95 -7.43
N GLY A 106 -1.50 -17.44 -6.54
CA GLY A 106 -0.13 -16.92 -6.36
C GLY A 106 0.79 -17.09 -7.57
N ASN A 107 0.43 -17.97 -8.51
CA ASN A 107 1.13 -18.17 -9.78
C ASN A 107 0.48 -17.44 -10.98
N ALA A 108 -0.55 -16.59 -10.75
CA ALA A 108 -1.25 -15.88 -11.82
C ALA A 108 -0.33 -14.96 -12.65
N GLN A 109 -0.63 -14.89 -13.94
CA GLN A 109 0.06 -14.07 -14.94
C GLN A 109 -0.94 -13.07 -15.53
N LEU A 110 -0.45 -11.89 -15.95
CA LEU A 110 -1.26 -10.94 -16.71
C LEU A 110 -1.24 -11.33 -18.18
N ILE A 111 -2.41 -11.45 -18.78
CA ILE A 111 -2.57 -11.75 -20.21
C ILE A 111 -3.17 -10.52 -20.89
N PHE A 112 -2.37 -9.88 -21.72
CA PHE A 112 -2.80 -8.79 -22.60
C PHE A 112 -3.14 -9.35 -23.97
N GLU A 113 -4.37 -9.10 -24.44
CA GLU A 113 -4.84 -9.60 -25.74
C GLU A 113 -5.33 -8.43 -26.61
N THR A 114 -4.86 -8.40 -27.85
CA THR A 114 -5.41 -7.60 -28.94
C THR A 114 -6.06 -8.54 -29.97
N THR A 115 -6.51 -7.99 -31.10
CA THR A 115 -7.04 -8.81 -32.20
C THR A 115 -6.00 -9.69 -32.88
N THR A 116 -4.70 -9.40 -32.71
CA THR A 116 -3.61 -10.06 -33.45
C THR A 116 -2.49 -10.59 -32.57
N LEU A 117 -2.46 -10.23 -31.28
CA LEU A 117 -1.35 -10.54 -30.40
C LEU A 117 -1.84 -10.85 -28.97
N THR A 118 -1.22 -11.86 -28.37
CA THR A 118 -1.34 -12.16 -26.93
C THR A 118 0.04 -12.04 -26.29
N VAL A 119 0.14 -11.28 -25.20
CA VAL A 119 1.37 -11.09 -24.42
C VAL A 119 1.12 -11.50 -22.99
N THR A 120 1.97 -12.39 -22.48
CA THR A 120 1.95 -12.81 -21.07
C THR A 120 3.00 -12.03 -20.30
N VAL A 121 2.61 -11.45 -19.17
CA VAL A 121 3.48 -10.69 -18.27
C VAL A 121 3.43 -11.33 -16.88
N THR A 122 4.60 -11.61 -16.32
CA THR A 122 4.77 -12.10 -14.95
C THR A 122 4.70 -10.93 -13.98
N PRO A 123 3.71 -10.87 -13.07
CA PRO A 123 3.70 -9.83 -12.04
C PRO A 123 4.83 -10.04 -11.03
N ASP A 124 5.46 -8.92 -10.65
CA ASP A 124 6.60 -8.81 -9.74
C ASP A 124 6.20 -8.91 -8.26
N PHE A 125 4.94 -8.61 -7.97
CA PHE A 125 4.36 -8.73 -6.64
C PHE A 125 2.93 -9.28 -6.74
N ARG A 126 2.57 -10.19 -5.83
CA ARG A 126 1.32 -10.95 -5.88
C ARG A 126 0.78 -11.22 -4.49
N ARG A 127 -0.52 -11.02 -4.34
CA ARG A 127 -1.35 -11.31 -3.18
C ARG A 127 -2.70 -11.81 -3.68
N PRO A 128 -3.49 -12.50 -2.83
CA PRO A 128 -4.82 -12.97 -3.22
C PRO A 128 -5.78 -11.88 -3.69
N HIS A 129 -5.52 -10.60 -3.41
CA HIS A 129 -6.37 -9.47 -3.79
C HIS A 129 -5.66 -8.44 -4.69
N TRP A 130 -4.39 -8.65 -5.02
CA TRP A 130 -3.58 -7.66 -5.72
C TRP A 130 -2.40 -8.30 -6.45
N VAL A 131 -2.22 -7.96 -7.72
CA VAL A 131 -0.98 -8.18 -8.46
C VAL A 131 -0.44 -6.84 -8.98
N LEU A 132 0.89 -6.73 -9.03
CA LEU A 132 1.59 -5.55 -9.50
C LEU A 132 2.70 -5.97 -10.45
N VAL A 133 2.76 -5.28 -11.59
CA VAL A 133 3.94 -5.22 -12.46
C VAL A 133 4.65 -3.90 -12.16
N GLU A 134 5.91 -3.96 -11.76
CA GLU A 134 6.70 -2.77 -11.38
C GLU A 134 6.95 -1.87 -12.60
N ARG A 135 7.14 -2.49 -13.77
CA ARG A 135 7.45 -1.87 -15.06
C ARG A 135 6.72 -2.61 -16.15
N LEU A 136 5.63 -2.03 -16.66
CA LEU A 136 4.92 -2.66 -17.78
C LEU A 136 5.84 -2.79 -19.01
N PRO A 137 6.10 -3.99 -19.53
CA PRO A 137 7.11 -4.18 -20.56
C PRO A 137 6.64 -3.64 -21.92
N ALA A 138 7.59 -3.13 -22.70
CA ALA A 138 7.35 -2.60 -24.05
C ALA A 138 6.80 -3.66 -25.03
N ALA A 139 6.94 -4.95 -24.71
CA ALA A 139 6.36 -6.05 -25.49
C ALA A 139 4.82 -6.03 -25.49
N VAL A 140 4.17 -5.42 -24.48
CA VAL A 140 2.72 -5.25 -24.48
C VAL A 140 2.33 -4.26 -25.59
N PRO A 141 1.46 -4.60 -26.55
CA PRO A 141 1.15 -3.72 -27.68
C PRO A 141 0.44 -2.44 -27.22
N ILE A 142 0.84 -1.30 -27.78
CA ILE A 142 0.20 0.01 -27.57
C ILE A 142 -1.18 0.00 -28.26
N GLY A 143 -2.16 0.65 -27.62
CA GLY A 143 -3.51 0.80 -28.15
C GLY A 143 -4.56 0.01 -27.36
N PRO A 144 -5.77 -0.16 -27.92
CA PRO A 144 -6.83 -0.93 -27.29
C PRO A 144 -6.43 -2.41 -27.13
N ALA A 145 -6.57 -2.92 -25.91
CA ALA A 145 -6.36 -4.31 -25.55
C ALA A 145 -7.40 -4.76 -24.53
N THR A 146 -7.40 -6.05 -24.20
CA THR A 146 -7.99 -6.55 -22.96
C THR A 146 -6.90 -7.09 -22.06
N VAL A 147 -7.10 -7.01 -20.76
CA VAL A 147 -6.25 -7.63 -19.76
C VAL A 147 -7.06 -8.63 -18.93
N SER A 148 -6.49 -9.78 -18.67
CA SER A 148 -7.02 -10.78 -17.74
C SER A 148 -5.89 -11.36 -16.90
N LEU A 149 -6.23 -12.08 -15.84
CA LEU A 149 -5.32 -12.91 -15.07
C LEU A 149 -5.54 -14.37 -15.44
N GLN A 150 -4.46 -15.14 -15.53
CA GLN A 150 -4.52 -16.57 -15.84
C GLN A 150 -3.58 -17.37 -14.93
N SER A 151 -4.06 -18.53 -14.45
CA SER A 151 -3.28 -19.53 -13.73
C SER A 151 -3.78 -20.94 -14.05
N GLY A 152 -3.04 -21.69 -14.87
CA GLY A 152 -3.49 -23.00 -15.36
C GLY A 152 -4.83 -22.87 -16.09
N ALA A 153 -5.84 -23.58 -15.58
CA ALA A 153 -7.22 -23.52 -16.08
C ALA A 153 -8.04 -22.35 -15.52
N TRP A 154 -7.61 -21.71 -14.42
CA TRP A 154 -8.29 -20.55 -13.86
C TRP A 154 -8.00 -19.31 -14.72
N ARG A 155 -9.05 -18.53 -15.00
CA ARG A 155 -8.95 -17.28 -15.74
C ARG A 155 -9.93 -16.26 -15.18
N SER A 156 -9.48 -15.02 -15.00
CA SER A 156 -10.34 -13.90 -14.63
C SER A 156 -11.15 -13.39 -15.82
N ASP A 157 -12.06 -12.48 -15.57
CA ASP A 157 -12.70 -11.71 -16.63
C ASP A 157 -11.66 -10.89 -17.40
N ALA A 158 -11.92 -10.70 -18.70
CA ALA A 158 -11.12 -9.84 -19.56
C ALA A 158 -11.65 -8.40 -19.50
N VAL A 159 -10.83 -7.50 -18.96
CA VAL A 159 -11.16 -6.08 -18.79
C VAL A 159 -10.54 -5.26 -19.93
N PRO A 160 -11.32 -4.44 -20.64
CA PRO A 160 -10.77 -3.57 -21.68
C PRO A 160 -9.85 -2.50 -21.10
N VAL A 161 -8.72 -2.27 -21.75
CA VAL A 161 -7.73 -1.26 -21.40
C VAL A 161 -7.15 -0.59 -22.65
N THR A 162 -6.54 0.58 -22.49
CA THR A 162 -5.77 1.22 -23.56
C THR A 162 -4.33 1.39 -23.08
N VAL A 163 -3.44 0.57 -23.63
CA VAL A 163 -2.00 0.61 -23.34
C VAL A 163 -1.38 1.81 -24.05
N ARG A 164 -0.51 2.53 -23.35
CA ARG A 164 0.11 3.76 -23.87
C ARG A 164 1.62 3.72 -23.71
N ASN A 165 2.30 4.38 -24.63
CA ASN A 165 3.67 4.84 -24.48
C ASN A 165 3.60 6.37 -24.35
N GLY A 166 3.69 6.89 -23.13
CA GLY A 166 3.34 8.28 -22.83
C GLY A 166 3.98 8.76 -21.53
N PRO A 167 3.70 10.01 -21.11
CA PRO A 167 4.30 10.54 -19.90
C PRO A 167 3.94 9.63 -18.72
N LEU A 168 4.98 9.23 -18.00
CA LEU A 168 4.81 8.41 -16.82
C LEU A 168 4.09 9.22 -15.74
N THR A 169 3.31 8.55 -14.90
CA THR A 169 2.56 9.24 -13.85
C THR A 169 3.49 9.78 -12.77
N THR A 170 3.18 10.95 -12.22
CA THR A 170 3.94 11.52 -11.09
C THR A 170 3.49 10.94 -9.75
N SER A 171 2.18 10.83 -9.53
CA SER A 171 1.59 10.06 -8.42
C SER A 171 0.81 8.88 -8.97
N ARG A 172 1.04 7.70 -8.38
CA ARG A 172 0.43 6.43 -8.79
C ARG A 172 -0.09 5.70 -7.57
N THR A 173 -1.41 5.50 -7.50
CA THR A 173 -1.96 4.48 -6.60
C THR A 173 -1.57 3.10 -7.13
N LEU A 174 -0.86 2.32 -6.32
CA LEU A 174 -0.41 0.95 -6.65
C LEU A 174 -1.48 -0.07 -6.26
N TYR A 175 -2.09 0.15 -5.10
CA TYR A 175 -3.22 -0.61 -4.56
C TYR A 175 -4.14 0.34 -3.80
N PRO A 176 -5.43 0.43 -4.15
CA PRO A 176 -6.35 1.36 -3.52
C PRO A 176 -6.77 0.95 -2.10
N GLY A 177 -6.52 -0.29 -1.69
CA GLY A 177 -7.12 -0.86 -0.49
C GLY A 177 -8.63 -1.10 -0.67
N ARG A 178 -9.29 -1.43 0.44
CA ARG A 178 -10.76 -1.45 0.53
C ARG A 178 -11.29 -0.03 0.39
N THR A 179 -12.45 0.12 -0.26
CA THR A 179 -13.14 1.41 -0.37
C THR A 179 -13.54 1.91 1.02
N THR A 180 -12.81 2.92 1.51
CA THR A 180 -13.14 3.71 2.71
C THR A 180 -12.87 5.19 2.41
N THR A 181 -13.40 6.10 3.23
CA THR A 181 -13.16 7.54 3.04
C THR A 181 -11.74 7.96 3.45
N ASP A 182 -11.14 7.24 4.40
CA ASP A 182 -9.85 7.60 5.02
C ASP A 182 -8.96 6.36 5.18
N PRO A 183 -8.52 5.72 4.08
CA PRO A 183 -7.75 4.49 4.14
C PRO A 183 -6.41 4.69 4.84
N TYR A 184 -5.95 3.67 5.57
CA TYR A 184 -4.59 3.68 6.11
C TYR A 184 -3.59 3.64 4.95
N THR A 185 -2.82 4.71 4.78
CA THR A 185 -2.12 4.97 3.52
C THR A 185 -0.60 4.98 3.70
N PHE A 186 0.08 4.20 2.85
CA PHE A 186 1.53 4.17 2.68
C PHE A 186 1.88 4.91 1.40
N VAL A 187 2.77 5.90 1.51
CA VAL A 187 3.34 6.62 0.36
C VAL A 187 4.83 6.28 0.25
N PHE A 188 5.26 5.85 -0.92
CA PHE A 188 6.67 5.80 -1.31
C PHE A 188 6.99 7.05 -2.14
N ALA A 189 7.82 7.94 -1.62
CA ALA A 189 8.12 9.22 -2.25
C ALA A 189 9.59 9.29 -2.67
N ALA A 190 9.86 9.50 -3.95
CA ALA A 190 11.20 9.83 -4.43
C ALA A 190 11.58 11.22 -3.91
N THR A 191 12.72 11.33 -3.25
CA THR A 191 13.18 12.57 -2.64
C THR A 191 13.73 13.52 -3.71
N PRO A 192 13.23 14.77 -3.86
CA PRO A 192 13.81 15.71 -4.82
C PRO A 192 15.17 16.29 -4.43
N ALA A 193 15.36 16.57 -3.14
CA ALA A 193 16.60 17.16 -2.62
C ALA A 193 17.17 16.39 -1.43
N PHE A 194 18.50 16.34 -1.37
CA PHE A 194 19.25 15.77 -0.27
C PHE A 194 19.83 16.88 0.60
N ASP A 195 19.54 16.87 1.91
CA ASP A 195 20.08 17.81 2.89
C ASP A 195 21.38 17.28 3.50
N SER A 196 22.52 17.86 3.09
CA SER A 196 23.84 17.58 3.67
C SER A 196 24.24 18.69 4.65
N SER A 197 23.73 18.61 5.88
CA SER A 197 24.05 19.56 6.96
C SER A 197 23.67 21.02 6.62
N GLY A 198 22.45 21.22 6.12
CA GLY A 198 21.89 22.52 5.73
C GLY A 198 22.22 22.94 4.30
N LYS A 199 22.98 22.13 3.55
CA LYS A 199 23.22 22.32 2.12
C LYS A 199 22.35 21.38 1.30
N PHE A 200 21.58 21.93 0.38
CA PHE A 200 20.65 21.18 -0.44
C PHE A 200 21.23 20.91 -1.82
N SER A 201 21.06 19.68 -2.30
CA SER A 201 21.46 19.26 -3.64
C SER A 201 20.39 18.37 -4.24
N ALA A 202 20.32 18.26 -5.57
CA ALA A 202 19.40 17.34 -6.22
C ALA A 202 19.76 15.90 -5.83
N ASP A 203 18.77 15.14 -5.36
CA ASP A 203 18.97 13.72 -5.08
C ASP A 203 18.94 12.93 -6.41
N SER A 204 19.87 11.98 -6.56
CA SER A 204 20.01 11.20 -7.80
C SER A 204 18.81 10.30 -8.09
N ILE A 205 17.91 10.06 -7.13
CA ILE A 205 16.72 9.25 -7.35
C ILE A 205 15.80 9.80 -8.43
N LEU A 206 15.67 11.13 -8.56
CA LEU A 206 14.73 11.75 -9.51
C LEU A 206 15.08 11.53 -10.99
N THR A 207 16.33 11.16 -11.29
CA THR A 207 16.74 10.80 -12.65
C THR A 207 16.75 9.29 -12.88
N ASN A 208 16.48 8.49 -11.83
CA ASN A 208 16.56 7.03 -11.87
C ASN A 208 15.25 6.37 -11.40
N ARG A 209 14.21 6.47 -12.23
CA ARG A 209 12.90 5.86 -11.97
C ARG A 209 12.96 4.34 -11.77
N THR A 210 13.86 3.68 -12.48
CA THR A 210 14.07 2.22 -12.32
C THR A 210 14.50 1.89 -10.91
N ALA A 211 15.52 2.56 -10.36
CA ALA A 211 15.95 2.30 -8.99
C ALA A 211 14.85 2.63 -7.96
N PHE A 212 14.05 3.67 -8.20
CA PHE A 212 12.86 3.95 -7.39
C PHE A 212 11.85 2.78 -7.41
N GLN A 213 11.51 2.29 -8.61
CA GLN A 213 10.59 1.15 -8.79
C GLN A 213 11.12 -0.12 -8.10
N ASP A 214 12.42 -0.40 -8.22
CA ASP A 214 13.06 -1.55 -7.56
C ASP A 214 12.95 -1.46 -6.03
N VAL A 215 13.17 -0.28 -5.44
CA VAL A 215 13.02 -0.04 -4.00
C VAL A 215 11.57 -0.18 -3.56
N VAL A 216 10.60 0.32 -4.33
CA VAL A 216 9.17 0.15 -4.03
C VAL A 216 8.79 -1.32 -4.05
N ARG A 217 9.17 -2.08 -5.08
CA ARG A 217 8.94 -3.53 -5.15
C ARG A 217 9.58 -4.26 -3.97
N HIS A 218 10.84 -3.94 -3.66
CA HIS A 218 11.53 -4.52 -2.51
C HIS A 218 10.77 -4.23 -1.21
N SER A 219 10.36 -2.97 -1.01
CA SER A 219 9.62 -2.54 0.17
C SER A 219 8.31 -3.29 0.33
N LEU A 220 7.53 -3.45 -0.74
CA LEU A 220 6.29 -4.23 -0.72
C LEU A 220 6.53 -5.69 -0.36
N ASN A 221 7.57 -6.32 -0.91
CA ASN A 221 7.94 -7.69 -0.55
C ASN A 221 8.39 -7.81 0.91
N ASN A 222 9.17 -6.85 1.40
CA ASN A 222 9.66 -6.84 2.78
C ASN A 222 8.50 -6.64 3.78
N LEU A 223 7.56 -5.75 3.47
CA LEU A 223 6.39 -5.47 4.30
C LEU A 223 5.35 -6.60 4.27
N LEU A 224 5.11 -7.21 3.10
CA LEU A 224 3.95 -8.08 2.88
C LEU A 224 4.29 -9.54 2.61
N ASN A 225 5.53 -9.93 2.38
CA ASN A 225 5.89 -11.34 2.11
C ASN A 225 6.84 -11.94 3.16
N MET A 226 7.36 -11.14 4.09
CA MET A 226 8.19 -11.64 5.19
C MET A 226 7.40 -12.47 6.21
N THR A 227 8.14 -13.26 6.99
CA THR A 227 7.59 -14.20 7.99
C THR A 227 6.85 -13.50 9.14
N GLU A 228 7.14 -12.22 9.37
CA GLU A 228 6.62 -11.47 10.50
C GLU A 228 5.10 -11.28 10.46
N GLN A 229 4.48 -11.23 9.27
CA GLN A 229 3.03 -11.21 9.07
C GLN A 229 2.24 -10.07 9.74
N LEU A 230 2.86 -9.07 10.37
CA LEU A 230 2.18 -7.94 11.04
C LEU A 230 1.08 -7.28 10.20
N LEU A 231 1.36 -7.00 8.93
CA LEU A 231 0.41 -6.34 8.03
C LEU A 231 -0.58 -7.32 7.39
N ARG A 232 -0.33 -8.63 7.51
CA ARG A 232 -1.13 -9.70 6.89
C ARG A 232 -2.09 -10.38 7.82
N ASP A 233 -1.87 -10.22 9.12
CA ASP A 233 -2.70 -10.82 10.14
C ASP A 233 -4.16 -10.37 9.94
N ASP A 234 -5.10 -11.30 10.07
CA ASP A 234 -6.53 -11.12 9.78
C ASP A 234 -6.87 -10.54 8.38
N GLY A 235 -5.91 -10.57 7.46
CA GLY A 235 -6.00 -9.94 6.15
C GLY A 235 -6.04 -8.41 6.20
N LEU A 236 -5.36 -7.78 7.15
CA LEU A 236 -5.30 -6.32 7.31
C LEU A 236 -4.84 -5.61 6.03
N GLU A 237 -3.91 -6.20 5.28
CA GLU A 237 -3.28 -5.59 4.10
C GLU A 237 -4.30 -5.21 3.02
N ARG A 238 -5.45 -5.90 2.96
CA ARG A 238 -6.53 -5.59 2.00
C ARG A 238 -7.17 -4.23 2.25
N ASN A 239 -6.98 -3.64 3.43
CA ASN A 239 -7.54 -2.33 3.80
C ASN A 239 -6.49 -1.21 3.71
N ILE A 240 -5.24 -1.53 3.36
CA ILE A 240 -4.15 -0.55 3.25
C ILE A 240 -4.10 -0.02 1.83
N ARG A 241 -3.95 1.29 1.67
CA ARG A 241 -3.71 1.95 0.39
C ARG A 241 -2.21 2.18 0.20
N PHE A 242 -1.69 1.85 -0.98
CA PHE A 242 -0.29 2.05 -1.35
C PHE A 242 -0.19 3.01 -2.53
N VAL A 243 0.66 4.02 -2.40
CA VAL A 243 0.89 5.07 -3.41
C VAL A 243 2.39 5.23 -3.64
N ALA A 244 2.78 5.49 -4.88
CA ALA A 244 4.13 5.89 -5.26
C ALA A 244 4.12 7.30 -5.86
N ILE A 245 5.03 8.16 -5.42
CA ILE A 245 5.25 9.51 -5.93
C ILE A 245 6.66 9.59 -6.51
N PHE A 246 6.74 9.80 -7.82
CA PHE A 246 7.95 10.06 -8.58
C PHE A 246 7.74 11.26 -9.49
N ASP A 247 8.20 12.44 -9.06
CA ASP A 247 8.03 13.67 -9.84
C ASP A 247 9.40 14.26 -10.22
N PRO A 248 9.88 14.03 -11.45
CA PRO A 248 11.20 14.48 -11.88
C PRO A 248 11.28 16.01 -12.07
N ASN A 249 10.14 16.72 -12.00
CA ASN A 249 10.10 18.18 -12.19
C ASN A 249 10.18 18.96 -10.88
N GLN A 250 10.18 18.27 -9.74
CA GLN A 250 10.28 18.94 -8.45
C GLN A 250 11.67 19.55 -8.27
N PRO A 251 11.77 20.86 -7.94
CA PRO A 251 13.05 21.52 -7.79
C PRO A 251 13.77 21.02 -6.53
N ALA A 252 15.10 21.02 -6.59
CA ALA A 252 15.95 20.64 -5.47
C ALA A 252 16.09 21.80 -4.46
N THR A 253 15.06 22.04 -3.65
CA THR A 253 15.03 23.10 -2.63
C THR A 253 15.01 22.54 -1.22
N ALA A 254 15.10 23.42 -0.21
CA ALA A 254 15.01 23.03 1.19
C ALA A 254 13.65 22.41 1.53
N GLU A 255 12.57 22.95 0.98
CA GLU A 255 11.18 22.52 1.21
C GLU A 255 10.94 21.11 0.65
N ASN A 256 11.63 20.77 -0.44
CA ASN A 256 11.54 19.47 -1.11
C ASN A 256 12.61 18.47 -0.65
N ALA A 257 13.44 18.81 0.34
CA ALA A 257 14.43 17.87 0.86
C ALA A 257 13.80 16.93 1.89
N LEU A 258 13.27 15.79 1.44
CA LEU A 258 12.55 14.82 2.28
C LEU A 258 13.48 14.00 3.18
N VAL A 259 14.78 13.97 2.88
CA VAL A 259 15.80 13.28 3.68
C VAL A 259 17.02 14.19 3.90
N GLY A 260 17.81 13.88 4.93
CA GLY A 260 19.12 14.47 5.13
C GLY A 260 20.16 13.51 5.70
N ALA A 261 21.42 13.87 5.53
CA ALA A 261 22.58 13.17 6.05
C ALA A 261 22.70 13.33 7.56
N VAL A 262 22.93 12.20 8.23
CA VAL A 262 23.38 12.11 9.62
C VAL A 262 24.65 11.28 9.68
N ALA A 263 25.65 11.78 10.41
CA ALA A 263 26.94 11.13 10.49
C ALA A 263 26.84 9.75 11.19
N PRO A 264 27.66 8.76 10.78
CA PRO A 264 28.63 8.84 9.68
C PRO A 264 28.03 8.54 8.29
N ASN A 265 26.93 7.79 8.21
CA ASN A 265 26.39 7.30 6.94
C ASN A 265 24.88 6.97 6.99
N ILE A 266 24.13 7.68 7.84
CA ILE A 266 22.67 7.50 8.02
C ILE A 266 21.95 8.53 7.15
N ILE A 267 20.85 8.12 6.51
CA ILE A 267 19.85 9.04 6.00
C ILE A 267 18.68 9.11 6.97
N GLU A 268 18.18 10.32 7.21
CA GLU A 268 17.09 10.56 8.14
C GLU A 268 15.95 11.32 7.45
N PRO A 269 14.68 10.93 7.67
CA PRO A 269 13.55 11.63 7.07
C PRO A 269 13.31 13.00 7.73
N LYS A 270 12.98 14.00 6.91
CA LYS A 270 12.65 15.38 7.33
C LYS A 270 11.15 15.54 7.57
N ARG A 271 10.71 15.13 8.75
CA ARG A 271 9.29 15.00 9.14
C ARG A 271 8.45 16.26 8.90
N ASP A 272 9.03 17.42 9.18
CA ASP A 272 8.40 18.74 9.09
C ASP A 272 8.03 19.13 7.65
N ARG A 273 8.58 18.45 6.64
CA ARG A 273 8.34 18.71 5.22
C ARG A 273 7.33 17.77 4.57
N LEU A 274 7.06 16.63 5.20
CA LEU A 274 6.33 15.53 4.56
C LEU A 274 4.90 15.90 4.17
N ASN A 275 4.13 16.45 5.11
CA ASN A 275 2.73 16.83 4.85
C ASN A 275 2.60 17.83 3.70
N ALA A 276 3.48 18.85 3.67
CA ALA A 276 3.48 19.86 2.63
C ALA A 276 3.85 19.26 1.26
N PHE A 277 4.81 18.33 1.22
CA PHE A 277 5.21 17.66 -0.01
C PHE A 277 4.11 16.73 -0.55
N VAL A 278 3.65 15.76 0.25
CA VAL A 278 2.65 14.77 -0.19
C VAL A 278 1.28 15.41 -0.46
N GLY A 279 0.96 16.49 0.24
CA GLY A 279 -0.28 17.26 0.03
C GLY A 279 -0.38 17.89 -1.37
N GLN A 280 0.75 18.16 -2.05
CA GLN A 280 0.75 18.63 -3.45
C GLN A 280 0.17 17.58 -4.42
N TYR A 281 0.14 16.32 -4.01
CA TYR A 281 -0.40 15.19 -4.77
C TYR A 281 -1.75 14.71 -4.21
N TRP A 282 -2.40 15.51 -3.36
CA TRP A 282 -3.65 15.19 -2.66
C TRP A 282 -3.59 13.93 -1.80
N GLU A 283 -2.40 13.63 -1.27
CA GLU A 283 -2.19 12.49 -0.40
C GLU A 283 -2.23 12.92 1.07
N ASN A 284 -2.85 12.09 1.92
CA ASN A 284 -2.85 12.23 3.38
C ASN A 284 -2.39 10.91 4.01
N PRO A 285 -1.07 10.63 3.99
CA PRO A 285 -0.55 9.35 4.41
C PRO A 285 -0.49 9.19 5.92
N ASP A 286 -0.48 7.94 6.36
CA ASP A 286 -0.09 7.58 7.72
C ASP A 286 1.40 7.24 7.80
N ILE A 287 1.96 6.73 6.71
CA ILE A 287 3.37 6.32 6.58
C ILE A 287 3.96 6.85 5.28
N VAL A 288 5.14 7.45 5.35
CA VAL A 288 5.91 7.91 4.19
C VAL A 288 7.30 7.27 4.18
N PHE A 289 7.58 6.48 3.15
CA PHE A 289 8.92 6.01 2.83
C PHE A 289 9.57 7.02 1.87
N CYS A 290 10.52 7.80 2.37
CA CYS A 290 11.32 8.73 1.58
C CYS A 290 12.48 7.98 0.93
N ILE A 291 12.45 7.83 -0.39
CA ILE A 291 13.45 7.06 -1.14
C ILE A 291 14.54 8.02 -1.65
N SER A 292 15.80 7.69 -1.36
CA SER A 292 16.99 8.45 -1.76
C SER A 292 17.93 7.61 -2.62
N GLY A 293 18.54 8.26 -3.60
CA GLY A 293 19.58 7.73 -4.47
C GLY A 293 20.99 7.91 -3.88
N SER A 294 21.12 8.37 -2.63
CA SER A 294 22.41 8.55 -1.96
C SER A 294 23.23 7.26 -1.94
N THR A 295 24.49 7.37 -2.37
CA THR A 295 25.46 6.28 -2.37
C THR A 295 26.45 6.36 -1.21
N THR A 296 26.47 7.48 -0.49
CA THR A 296 27.40 7.73 0.63
C THR A 296 26.75 7.54 1.99
N HIS A 297 25.44 7.74 2.09
CA HIS A 297 24.65 7.51 3.29
C HIS A 297 23.70 6.35 2.99
N THR A 298 24.10 5.16 3.42
CA THR A 298 23.46 3.89 3.01
C THR A 298 22.56 3.30 4.10
N ARG A 299 22.62 3.82 5.32
CA ARG A 299 21.81 3.32 6.45
C ARG A 299 20.50 4.07 6.54
N ALA A 300 19.42 3.31 6.62
CA ALA A 300 18.08 3.85 6.85
C ALA A 300 17.91 4.34 8.30
N SER A 301 16.90 5.17 8.49
CA SER A 301 16.35 5.48 9.81
C SER A 301 14.89 5.90 9.68
N ALA A 302 14.20 5.96 10.81
CA ALA A 302 12.80 6.31 10.86
C ALA A 302 12.45 7.23 12.02
N TRP A 303 11.31 7.88 11.84
CA TRP A 303 10.64 8.66 12.85
C TRP A 303 9.22 8.17 13.05
N PHE A 304 8.82 8.11 14.32
CA PHE A 304 7.49 7.72 14.74
C PHE A 304 6.40 8.66 14.18
N THR A 305 5.16 8.17 14.13
CA THR A 305 3.98 9.00 13.91
C THR A 305 3.83 10.06 15.01
N THR A 306 3.25 11.22 14.67
CA THR A 306 2.57 12.06 15.67
C THR A 306 1.08 11.79 15.55
N ASP A 307 0.52 11.07 16.51
CA ASP A 307 -0.90 10.74 16.51
C ASP A 307 -1.80 11.97 16.81
N ASP A 308 -3.01 11.98 16.24
CA ASP A 308 -4.03 12.99 16.54
C ASP A 308 -4.71 12.70 17.89
N ASN A 309 -4.21 13.36 18.94
CA ASN A 309 -4.72 13.21 20.30
C ASN A 309 -6.10 13.85 20.52
N LEU A 310 -6.62 14.64 19.57
CA LEU A 310 -7.94 15.26 19.65
C LEU A 310 -9.06 14.31 19.20
N ARG A 311 -8.71 13.25 18.47
CA ARG A 311 -9.66 12.25 17.97
C ARG A 311 -9.70 11.01 18.85
N THR A 312 -10.80 10.27 18.77
CA THR A 312 -10.99 9.02 19.49
C THR A 312 -9.98 7.95 19.04
N GLY A 313 -9.79 6.95 19.90
CA GLY A 313 -8.90 5.82 19.64
C GLY A 313 -9.40 4.57 20.35
N VAL A 314 -8.57 3.53 20.33
CA VAL A 314 -8.82 2.28 21.07
C VAL A 314 -8.00 2.33 22.36
N ALA A 315 -8.66 2.24 23.51
CA ALA A 315 -7.98 2.26 24.80
C ALA A 315 -7.24 0.94 25.04
N PHE A 316 -6.11 1.02 25.73
CA PHE A 316 -5.36 -0.13 26.24
C PHE A 316 -4.68 0.22 27.57
N GLN A 317 -4.24 -0.77 28.33
CA GLN A 317 -3.48 -0.60 29.57
C GLN A 317 -2.08 -1.19 29.43
N PHE A 318 -1.07 -0.42 29.83
CA PHE A 318 0.32 -0.87 29.89
C PHE A 318 0.89 -0.58 31.28
N ASP A 319 1.32 -1.61 32.00
CA ASP A 319 1.77 -1.54 33.41
C ASP A 319 0.77 -0.77 34.29
N GLY A 320 -0.52 -1.04 34.11
CA GLY A 320 -1.62 -0.37 34.83
C GLY A 320 -1.89 1.08 34.40
N SER A 321 -1.10 1.63 33.48
CA SER A 321 -1.32 2.97 32.94
C SER A 321 -2.25 2.92 31.72
N ALA A 322 -3.33 3.70 31.75
CA ALA A 322 -4.24 3.82 30.61
C ALA A 322 -3.57 4.59 29.45
N ARG A 323 -3.73 4.07 28.24
CA ARG A 323 -3.18 4.61 26.99
C ARG A 323 -4.18 4.45 25.86
N THR A 324 -3.85 4.97 24.67
CA THR A 324 -4.77 4.91 23.53
C THR A 324 -4.03 4.72 22.21
N HIS A 325 -4.42 3.72 21.43
CA HIS A 325 -4.07 3.62 20.02
C HIS A 325 -4.94 4.60 19.21
N ARG A 326 -4.37 5.73 18.80
CA ARG A 326 -5.11 6.74 18.03
C ARG A 326 -5.29 6.28 16.58
N ARG A 327 -6.47 6.54 16.03
CA ARG A 327 -6.82 6.12 14.67
C ARG A 327 -6.14 6.94 13.58
N TYR A 328 -5.82 8.20 13.85
CA TYR A 328 -5.31 9.16 12.86
C TYR A 328 -3.97 9.74 13.30
N THR A 329 -3.21 10.26 12.34
CA THR A 329 -1.94 10.96 12.55
C THR A 329 -2.06 12.42 12.09
N THR A 330 -1.42 13.35 12.80
CA THR A 330 -1.22 14.72 12.32
C THR A 330 0.10 14.89 11.57
N ILE A 331 1.10 14.05 11.88
CA ILE A 331 2.34 13.92 11.13
C ILE A 331 2.54 12.42 10.87
N PRO A 332 2.69 11.99 9.59
CA PRO A 332 2.91 10.59 9.28
C PRO A 332 4.18 10.06 9.93
N GLY A 333 4.17 8.77 10.20
CA GLY A 333 5.40 8.01 10.45
C GLY A 333 6.25 8.05 9.19
N SER A 334 7.57 8.06 9.33
CA SER A 334 8.43 8.18 8.16
C SER A 334 9.67 7.34 8.28
N ALA A 335 10.14 6.82 7.14
CA ALA A 335 11.37 6.06 7.03
C ALA A 335 12.14 6.54 5.80
N ALA A 336 13.43 6.77 5.96
CA ALA A 336 14.31 7.13 4.86
C ALA A 336 15.00 5.85 4.34
N VAL A 337 14.77 5.48 3.08
CA VAL A 337 15.27 4.24 2.47
C VAL A 337 16.15 4.58 1.27
N THR A 338 17.27 3.89 1.12
CA THR A 338 18.22 4.13 0.04
C THR A 338 17.99 3.15 -1.12
N THR A 339 18.44 3.53 -2.31
CA THR A 339 18.53 2.60 -3.45
C THR A 339 19.56 1.48 -3.24
N SER A 340 20.49 1.68 -2.31
CA SER A 340 21.48 0.69 -1.89
C SER A 340 21.01 -0.21 -0.76
N VAL A 341 19.71 -0.19 -0.42
CA VAL A 341 19.16 -1.06 0.62
C VAL A 341 19.48 -2.52 0.30
N ASP A 342 20.13 -3.20 1.24
CA ASP A 342 20.46 -4.60 1.07
C ASP A 342 19.17 -5.42 1.07
N GLN A 343 18.87 -6.00 -0.09
CA GLN A 343 17.63 -6.73 -0.35
C GLN A 343 17.54 -8.06 0.40
N SER A 344 18.62 -8.50 1.04
CA SER A 344 18.65 -9.67 1.92
C SER A 344 18.22 -9.36 3.36
N GLY A 345 18.04 -8.09 3.73
CA GLY A 345 17.69 -7.65 5.07
C GLY A 345 16.20 -7.47 5.36
N LEU A 346 15.92 -7.00 6.57
CA LEU A 346 14.59 -6.60 7.06
C LEU A 346 14.45 -5.08 7.19
N THR A 347 15.33 -4.29 6.56
CA THR A 347 15.41 -2.84 6.76
C THR A 347 14.05 -2.16 6.66
N VAL A 348 13.27 -2.42 5.61
CA VAL A 348 12.01 -1.70 5.41
C VAL A 348 10.98 -2.02 6.50
N ILE A 349 10.79 -3.30 6.86
CA ILE A 349 9.85 -3.68 7.92
C ILE A 349 10.35 -3.29 9.32
N HIS A 350 11.65 -3.27 9.54
CA HIS A 350 12.28 -2.76 10.76
C HIS A 350 12.01 -1.26 10.93
N GLU A 351 12.31 -0.45 9.91
CA GLU A 351 12.03 0.99 9.93
C GLU A 351 10.53 1.28 9.99
N PHE A 352 9.69 0.43 9.41
CA PHE A 352 8.25 0.49 9.59
C PHE A 352 7.83 0.28 11.05
N GLY A 353 8.46 -0.65 11.77
CA GLY A 353 8.24 -0.86 13.20
C GLY A 353 8.42 0.42 14.02
N HIS A 354 9.47 1.19 13.72
CA HIS A 354 9.60 2.55 14.26
C HIS A 354 8.50 3.47 13.72
N ALA A 355 8.43 3.64 12.40
CA ALA A 355 7.61 4.65 11.76
C ALA A 355 6.13 4.55 12.17
N ALA A 356 5.56 3.35 12.24
CA ALA A 356 4.16 3.16 12.63
C ALA A 356 3.89 3.25 14.14
N SER A 357 4.91 3.31 15.01
CA SER A 357 4.76 3.60 16.44
C SER A 357 4.51 5.11 16.70
N ASP A 358 4.25 5.53 17.96
CA ASP A 358 3.86 6.91 18.31
C ASP A 358 4.73 7.50 19.43
N PHE A 359 5.07 8.79 19.31
CA PHE A 359 5.82 9.53 20.34
C PHE A 359 5.14 9.52 21.72
N THR A 360 3.80 9.49 21.77
CA THR A 360 3.05 9.64 23.03
C THR A 360 2.58 8.30 23.60
N ASN A 361 2.01 7.45 22.75
CA ASN A 361 1.32 6.22 23.13
C ASN A 361 2.12 4.95 22.88
N GLY A 362 3.40 5.07 22.51
CA GLY A 362 4.33 3.95 22.54
C GLY A 362 5.32 4.01 21.40
N MET A 363 6.59 4.12 21.74
CA MET A 363 7.70 4.03 20.81
C MET A 363 8.23 2.61 20.79
N VAL A 364 8.40 2.06 19.59
CA VAL A 364 9.18 0.85 19.35
C VAL A 364 10.55 1.31 18.89
N ILE A 365 11.61 0.89 19.59
CA ILE A 365 12.99 1.37 19.34
C ILE A 365 13.96 0.22 19.12
N ASP A 366 15.15 0.56 18.62
CA ASP A 366 16.24 -0.38 18.41
C ASP A 366 16.65 -1.04 19.72
N LEU A 367 16.80 -2.36 19.73
CA LEU A 367 17.22 -3.13 20.91
C LEU A 367 18.73 -3.27 21.03
N TYR A 368 19.47 -2.97 19.95
CA TYR A 368 20.93 -3.08 19.91
C TYR A 368 21.67 -1.85 20.47
N VAL A 369 20.93 -0.91 21.08
CA VAL A 369 21.48 0.31 21.69
C VAL A 369 21.17 0.32 23.18
N ASN A 370 22.21 0.48 24.01
CA ASN A 370 22.08 0.51 25.48
C ASN A 370 21.85 1.94 25.99
N ASP A 371 20.79 2.59 25.52
CA ASP A 371 20.50 4.00 25.82
C ASP A 371 19.09 4.22 26.34
N THR A 372 18.95 5.17 27.26
CA THR A 372 17.64 5.63 27.74
C THR A 372 17.04 6.61 26.75
N ARG A 373 15.85 6.29 26.23
CA ARG A 373 15.03 7.25 25.49
C ARG A 373 13.96 7.82 26.41
N ALA A 374 13.82 9.15 26.42
CA ALA A 374 12.74 9.80 27.16
C ALA A 374 11.38 9.46 26.52
N GLY A 375 10.35 9.29 27.35
CA GLY A 375 8.98 8.96 26.92
C GLY A 375 8.62 7.50 27.15
N PHE A 376 7.47 7.08 26.58
CA PHE A 376 6.99 5.71 26.72
C PHE A 376 7.55 4.80 25.62
N VAL A 377 8.46 3.91 26.01
CA VAL A 377 9.03 2.88 25.14
C VAL A 377 8.38 1.55 25.45
N VAL A 378 7.85 0.89 24.43
CA VAL A 378 7.09 -0.36 24.56
C VAL A 378 8.02 -1.55 24.77
N ASN A 379 9.13 -1.61 24.02
CA ASN A 379 9.93 -2.81 23.83
C ASN A 379 11.30 -2.81 24.53
N LYS A 380 11.59 -1.80 25.36
CA LYS A 380 12.86 -1.70 26.10
C LYS A 380 12.65 -1.07 27.46
N LYS A 381 13.28 -1.65 28.48
CA LYS A 381 13.35 -1.10 29.84
C LYS A 381 14.80 -1.11 30.34
N MET A 382 15.04 -0.42 31.45
CA MET A 382 16.37 -0.29 32.05
C MET A 382 16.41 -0.86 33.45
N ARG A 383 17.48 -1.58 33.74
CA ARG A 383 17.93 -1.89 35.10
C ARG A 383 18.68 -0.68 35.67
N ARG A 384 18.81 -0.64 36.99
CA ARG A 384 19.58 0.43 37.65
C ARG A 384 21.08 0.25 37.43
N ARG A 385 21.56 -1.00 37.41
CA ARG A 385 22.96 -1.37 37.12
C ARG A 385 23.00 -2.61 36.23
N ALA A 386 24.06 -2.77 35.45
CA ALA A 386 24.24 -3.92 34.56
C ALA A 386 24.35 -5.26 35.33
N THR A 387 24.79 -5.18 36.60
CA THR A 387 24.90 -6.32 37.52
C THR A 387 23.57 -6.72 38.19
N ASP A 388 22.54 -5.87 38.13
CA ASP A 388 21.25 -6.21 38.74
C ASP A 388 20.58 -7.32 37.93
N PRO A 389 19.85 -8.28 38.53
CA PRO A 389 19.17 -9.32 37.76
C PRO A 389 18.12 -8.71 36.81
N ILE A 390 17.93 -9.34 35.64
CA ILE A 390 16.82 -9.00 34.75
C ILE A 390 15.52 -9.42 35.45
N PRO A 391 14.53 -8.52 35.61
CA PRO A 391 13.23 -8.90 36.16
C PRO A 391 12.59 -10.03 35.36
N ALA A 392 11.98 -11.02 36.02
CA ALA A 392 11.29 -12.13 35.33
C ALA A 392 10.14 -11.60 34.44
N ASN A 393 9.43 -10.59 34.93
CA ASN A 393 8.34 -9.94 34.22
C ASN A 393 8.85 -8.65 33.56
N PHE A 394 8.57 -8.50 32.27
CA PHE A 394 8.88 -7.28 31.54
C PHE A 394 7.81 -6.23 31.76
N ALA A 395 6.55 -6.53 31.43
CA ALA A 395 5.43 -5.60 31.53
C ALA A 395 4.09 -6.35 31.68
N SER A 396 3.00 -5.61 31.87
CA SER A 396 1.63 -6.08 31.70
C SER A 396 0.91 -5.31 30.59
N LEU A 397 0.38 -6.00 29.58
CA LEU A 397 -0.47 -5.42 28.52
C LEU A 397 -1.89 -5.95 28.68
N ASP A 398 -2.86 -5.06 28.93
CA ASP A 398 -4.28 -5.38 29.15
C ASP A 398 -4.49 -6.54 30.15
N GLY A 399 -3.77 -6.47 31.27
CA GLY A 399 -3.80 -7.47 32.34
C GLY A 399 -3.00 -8.75 32.05
N THR A 400 -2.47 -8.92 30.84
CA THR A 400 -1.60 -10.05 30.48
C THR A 400 -0.15 -9.73 30.83
N THR A 401 0.45 -10.52 31.73
CA THR A 401 1.87 -10.39 32.07
C THR A 401 2.75 -10.93 30.94
N VAL A 402 3.72 -10.14 30.51
CA VAL A 402 4.72 -10.54 29.51
C VAL A 402 6.08 -10.68 30.20
N ALA A 403 6.74 -11.82 29.98
CA ALA A 403 8.05 -12.11 30.54
C ALA A 403 9.15 -11.26 29.88
N SER A 404 10.26 -11.04 30.60
CA SER A 404 11.48 -10.51 29.99
C SER A 404 12.30 -11.62 29.35
N ASP A 405 13.01 -11.30 28.28
CA ASP A 405 14.07 -12.17 27.79
C ASP A 405 15.23 -12.18 28.78
N GLN A 406 15.50 -13.34 29.37
CA GLN A 406 16.58 -13.51 30.34
C GLN A 406 17.96 -13.68 29.67
N THR A 407 17.99 -13.87 28.35
CA THR A 407 19.17 -14.36 27.61
C THR A 407 19.52 -13.56 26.35
N ARG A 408 18.65 -12.65 25.89
CA ARG A 408 18.78 -11.87 24.64
C ARG A 408 18.98 -12.75 23.41
N ASP A 409 17.95 -13.50 23.02
CA ASP A 409 17.89 -14.25 21.77
C ASP A 409 19.06 -15.24 21.54
N GLY A 410 19.73 -15.66 22.62
CA GLY A 410 20.97 -16.45 22.55
C GLY A 410 22.23 -15.66 22.14
N LEU A 411 22.12 -14.38 21.79
CA LEU A 411 23.25 -13.46 21.56
C LEU A 411 23.94 -13.06 22.87
N GLY A 412 23.18 -13.06 23.97
CA GLY A 412 23.64 -12.59 25.27
C GLY A 412 23.54 -11.06 25.41
N TYR A 413 23.25 -10.61 26.62
CA TYR A 413 23.40 -9.22 27.01
C TYR A 413 24.89 -8.91 27.22
N PRO A 414 25.46 -7.88 26.56
CA PRO A 414 26.79 -7.38 26.90
C PRO A 414 26.85 -7.01 28.38
N THR A 415 28.01 -7.25 29.01
CA THR A 415 28.15 -7.20 30.47
C THR A 415 27.93 -5.82 31.08
N ASP A 416 28.06 -4.77 30.28
CA ASP A 416 27.86 -3.36 30.64
C ASP A 416 26.44 -2.86 30.33
N TRP A 417 25.58 -3.69 29.74
CA TRP A 417 24.23 -3.27 29.36
C TRP A 417 23.31 -3.17 30.56
N VAL A 418 22.56 -2.08 30.61
CA VAL A 418 21.47 -1.89 31.58
C VAL A 418 20.11 -2.15 30.95
N SER A 419 20.00 -2.10 29.62
CA SER A 419 18.77 -2.44 28.91
C SER A 419 18.41 -3.92 29.04
N TYR A 420 17.11 -4.19 29.05
CA TYR A 420 16.53 -5.53 28.91
C TYR A 420 15.23 -5.44 28.11
N HIS A 421 14.81 -6.57 27.55
CA HIS A 421 13.79 -6.63 26.49
C HIS A 421 12.70 -7.65 26.83
N PRO A 422 11.51 -7.56 26.20
CA PRO A 422 10.48 -8.58 26.33
C PRO A 422 10.95 -9.92 25.77
N ALA A 423 10.37 -11.01 26.26
CA ALA A 423 10.63 -12.34 25.77
C ALA A 423 10.25 -12.47 24.29
N LEU A 424 11.10 -13.19 23.54
CA LEU A 424 10.88 -13.49 22.13
C LEU A 424 9.54 -14.20 21.89
N LEU A 425 8.93 -13.88 20.73
CA LEU A 425 7.80 -14.65 20.22
C LEU A 425 8.23 -16.07 19.80
N ASP A 426 9.41 -16.18 19.20
CA ASP A 426 10.06 -17.43 18.80
C ASP A 426 11.51 -17.43 19.29
N THR A 427 11.78 -18.20 20.35
CA THR A 427 13.10 -18.28 20.98
C THR A 427 14.22 -18.79 20.06
N THR A 428 13.89 -19.32 18.88
CA THR A 428 14.89 -19.78 17.89
C THR A 428 15.31 -18.69 16.90
N ARG A 429 14.71 -17.50 16.97
CA ARG A 429 14.88 -16.41 16.01
C ARG A 429 15.21 -15.10 16.74
N PRO A 430 16.24 -14.36 16.31
CA PRO A 430 16.53 -13.05 16.89
C PRO A 430 15.42 -12.04 16.68
N ASN A 431 15.42 -10.99 17.50
CA ASN A 431 14.45 -9.91 17.43
C ASN A 431 14.70 -9.04 16.19
N MET A 432 13.64 -8.71 15.45
CA MET A 432 13.68 -7.84 14.29
C MET A 432 14.17 -6.42 14.63
N MET A 433 13.93 -5.94 15.86
CA MET A 433 14.40 -4.63 16.34
C MET A 433 15.82 -4.68 16.94
N ASP A 434 16.44 -5.86 17.05
CA ASP A 434 17.88 -5.96 17.35
C ASP A 434 18.69 -5.74 16.05
N ASN A 435 20.02 -5.83 16.12
CA ASN A 435 20.89 -5.76 14.96
C ASN A 435 20.78 -7.07 14.16
N TYR A 436 19.67 -7.21 13.43
CA TYR A 436 19.31 -8.41 12.69
C TYR A 436 20.35 -8.81 11.62
N TRP A 437 21.27 -7.91 11.24
CA TRP A 437 22.41 -8.22 10.37
C TRP A 437 23.40 -9.20 11.00
N LEU A 438 23.39 -9.34 12.32
CA LEU A 438 24.21 -10.31 13.04
C LEU A 438 23.57 -11.70 13.09
N ALA A 439 22.31 -11.84 12.66
CA ALA A 439 21.64 -13.12 12.60
C ALA A 439 22.15 -13.96 11.42
N ALA A 440 22.18 -15.28 11.60
CA ALA A 440 22.54 -16.22 10.52
C ALA A 440 21.58 -16.12 9.31
N THR A 441 20.32 -15.72 9.55
CA THR A 441 19.34 -15.47 8.50
C THR A 441 18.52 -14.24 8.88
N PRO A 442 18.93 -13.03 8.44
CA PRO A 442 18.25 -11.77 8.75
C PRO A 442 16.73 -11.82 8.55
N GLN A 443 16.27 -12.39 7.43
CA GLN A 443 14.84 -12.49 7.07
C GLN A 443 14.02 -13.43 7.98
N ALA A 444 14.69 -14.22 8.81
CA ALA A 444 14.04 -15.10 9.77
C ALA A 444 13.74 -14.41 11.10
N CYS A 445 14.34 -13.25 11.39
CA CYS A 445 14.10 -12.50 12.62
C CYS A 445 12.61 -12.12 12.78
N ARG A 446 12.17 -12.00 14.03
CA ARG A 446 10.76 -11.78 14.40
C ARG A 446 10.65 -10.72 15.48
N LEU A 447 9.51 -10.06 15.67
CA LEU A 447 9.34 -9.26 16.88
C LEU A 447 9.30 -10.14 18.13
N ASP A 448 9.61 -9.54 19.28
CA ASP A 448 9.27 -10.11 20.58
C ASP A 448 7.75 -10.14 20.78
N ARG A 449 7.31 -10.93 21.76
CA ARG A 449 5.88 -11.18 22.01
C ARG A 449 5.12 -9.88 22.30
N LEU A 450 5.67 -9.02 23.15
CA LEU A 450 5.01 -7.78 23.56
C LEU A 450 4.85 -6.83 22.39
N THR A 451 5.93 -6.63 21.63
CA THR A 451 5.91 -5.72 20.48
C THR A 451 4.97 -6.24 19.41
N PHE A 452 4.96 -7.55 19.13
CA PHE A 452 4.02 -8.14 18.17
C PHE A 452 2.55 -7.89 18.57
N ASP A 453 2.18 -8.22 19.80
CA ASP A 453 0.80 -8.09 20.30
C ASP A 453 0.37 -6.60 20.32
N TRP A 454 1.20 -5.72 20.91
CA TRP A 454 0.92 -4.26 20.96
C TRP A 454 0.81 -3.63 19.57
N PHE A 455 1.69 -4.01 18.65
CA PHE A 455 1.71 -3.44 17.31
C PHE A 455 0.53 -3.96 16.47
N GLY A 456 0.14 -5.22 16.64
CA GLY A 456 -1.06 -5.79 16.03
C GLY A 456 -2.31 -4.99 16.39
N ASP A 457 -2.52 -4.70 17.68
CA ASP A 457 -3.67 -3.92 18.15
C ASP A 457 -3.64 -2.48 17.65
N ARG A 458 -2.45 -1.86 17.65
CA ARG A 458 -2.25 -0.53 17.07
C ARG A 458 -2.61 -0.48 15.59
N LEU A 459 -2.13 -1.45 14.80
CA LEU A 459 -2.39 -1.53 13.38
C LEU A 459 -3.88 -1.77 13.10
N ARG A 460 -4.54 -2.67 13.84
CA ARG A 460 -6.00 -2.86 13.74
C ARG A 460 -6.75 -1.55 13.99
N ALA A 461 -6.38 -0.80 15.03
CA ALA A 461 -7.02 0.47 15.37
C ALA A 461 -6.88 1.52 14.25
N LYS A 462 -5.74 1.56 13.55
CA LYS A 462 -5.49 2.51 12.46
C LYS A 462 -6.05 2.06 11.11
N ILE A 463 -5.91 0.78 10.78
CA ILE A 463 -6.27 0.22 9.47
C ILE A 463 -7.78 0.04 9.32
N LEU A 464 -8.47 -0.35 10.40
CA LEU A 464 -9.91 -0.62 10.40
C LEU A 464 -10.77 0.58 10.82
N ARG A 465 -10.18 1.79 10.81
CA ARG A 465 -10.78 3.00 11.38
C ARG A 465 -12.09 3.45 10.72
#